data_AF-A0A800D745-F1
#
_entry.id   AF-A0A800D745-F1
#
_cell.length_a   1.000
_cell.length_b   1.000
_cell.length_c   1.000
_cell.angle_alpha   90.00
_cell.angle_beta   90.00
_cell.angle_gamma   90.00
#
_symmetry.space_group_name_H-M   'P 1'
#
loop_
_entity.id
_entity.type
_entity.pdbx_description
1 polymer ?
#
loop_
_entity_poly.entity_id
_entity_poly.type
_entity_poly.pdbx_seq_one_letter_code
_entity_poly.pdbx_strand_id
1 'polypeptide(L)' 'GVEMEALTAVVVAALTIYDMCKAVDRAMRIQNVRLVRKRGGKSGEIVLEKS' A
#
# COMPACT_ATOMS: atom_id res chain seq x y z
N GLY A 1 -7.13 14.76 2.51
CA GLY A 1 -7.36 13.31 2.68
C GLY A 1 -6.09 12.72 3.28
N VAL A 2 -6.03 11.41 3.46
CA VAL A 2 -4.86 10.72 4.03
C VAL A 2 -4.32 9.61 3.11
N GLU A 3 -4.52 9.77 1.80
CA GLU A 3 -4.16 8.77 0.79
C GLU A 3 -2.66 8.51 0.77
N MET A 4 -1.85 9.56 0.93
CA MET A 4 -0.39 9.46 0.90
C MET A 4 0.14 8.77 2.15
N GLU A 5 -0.45 9.04 3.31
CA GLU A 5 -0.12 8.41 4.58
C GLU A 5 -0.44 6.91 4.53
N ALA A 6 -1.59 6.54 3.96
CA ALA A 6 -1.97 5.13 3.78
C ALA A 6 -0.99 4.40 2.83
N LEU A 7 -0.68 4.99 1.67
CA LEU A 7 0.26 4.39 0.72
C LEU A 7 1.67 4.30 1.28
N THR A 8 2.13 5.34 1.98
CA THR A 8 3.45 5.36 2.61
C THR A 8 3.56 4.31 3.69
N ALA A 9 2.56 4.17 4.56
CA ALA A 9 2.55 3.13 5.60
C ALA A 9 2.64 1.72 5.02
N VAL A 10 1.88 1.43 3.95
CA VAL A 10 1.94 0.13 3.26
C VAL A 10 3.31 -0.13 2.65
N VAL A 11 3.91 0.86 1.98
CA VAL A 11 5.25 0.72 1.38
C VAL A 11 6.30 0.47 2.45
N VAL A 12 6.28 1.22 3.55
CA VAL A 12 7.23 1.03 4.66
C VAL A 12 7.07 -0.36 5.27
N ALA A 13 5.84 -0.81 5.53
CA ALA A 13 5.60 -2.17 6.04
C ALA A 13 6.10 -3.26 5.08
N ALA A 14 5.85 -3.10 3.78
CA ALA A 14 6.33 -4.04 2.76
C ALA A 14 7.87 -4.06 2.69
N LEU A 15 8.53 -2.91 2.82
CA LEU A 15 9.98 -2.80 2.89
C LEU A 15 10.54 -3.47 4.16
N THR A 16 9.86 -3.37 5.30
CA THR A 16 10.24 -4.10 6.51
C THR A 16 10.18 -5.61 6.31
N ILE A 17 9.13 -6.11 5.66
CA ILE A 17 9.03 -7.55 5.32
C ILE A 17 10.16 -7.97 4.37
N TYR A 18 10.42 -7.16 3.34
CA TYR A 18 11.54 -7.40 2.43
C TYR A 18 12.87 -7.46 3.21
N ASP A 19 13.10 -6.54 4.14
CA ASP A 19 14.31 -6.50 4.96
C ASP A 19 14.51 -7.78 5.78
N MET A 20 13.43 -8.33 6.36
CA MET A 20 13.48 -9.57 7.13
C MET A 20 13.70 -10.82 6.24
N CYS A 21 13.14 -10.83 5.03
CA CYS A 21 13.11 -12.03 4.18
C CYS A 21 14.18 -12.04 3.06
N LYS A 22 14.84 -10.92 2.75
CA LYS A 22 15.79 -10.77 1.63
C LYS A 22 16.96 -11.75 1.62
N ALA A 23 17.28 -12.35 2.78
CA ALA A 23 18.31 -13.38 2.88
C ALA A 23 17.86 -14.74 2.30
N VAL A 24 16.56 -15.03 2.35
CA VAL A 24 15.95 -16.29 1.88
C VAL A 24 15.67 -16.21 0.38
N ASP A 25 15.08 -15.10 -0.06
CA ASP A 25 14.79 -14.87 -1.47
C ASP A 25 15.11 -13.41 -1.85
N ARG A 26 16.07 -13.24 -2.78
CA ARG A 26 16.50 -11.92 -3.28
C ARG A 26 15.68 -11.44 -4.46
N ALA A 27 14.85 -12.30 -5.05
CA ALA A 27 14.00 -11.98 -6.20
C ALA A 27 12.59 -11.54 -5.81
N MET A 28 12.28 -11.44 -4.51
CA MET A 28 11.01 -10.93 -4.01
C MET A 28 10.67 -9.57 -4.63
N ARG A 29 9.39 -9.37 -4.97
CA ARG A 29 8.89 -8.13 -5.54
C ARG A 29 7.72 -7.60 -4.71
N ILE A 30 7.80 -6.34 -4.32
CA ILE A 30 6.65 -5.61 -3.77
C ILE A 30 5.83 -5.12 -4.97
N GLN A 31 4.56 -5.53 -5.03
CA GLN A 31 3.66 -5.24 -6.16
C GLN A 31 2.27 -4.82 -5.66
N ASN A 32 1.45 -4.28 -6.55
CA ASN A 32 0.04 -3.95 -6.29
C ASN A 32 -0.20 -2.96 -5.14
N VAL A 33 0.74 -2.05 -4.87
CA VAL A 33 0.52 -0.94 -3.94
C VAL A 33 -0.40 0.08 -4.59
N ARG A 34 -1.64 0.15 -4.11
CA ARG A 34 -2.67 1.06 -4.62
C ARG A 34 -3.69 1.41 -3.54
N LEU A 35 -4.42 2.50 -3.77
CA LEU A 35 -5.51 2.91 -2.91
C LEU A 35 -6.75 2.08 -3.24
N VAL A 36 -7.32 1.39 -2.26
CA VAL A 36 -8.53 0.56 -2.43
C VAL A 36 -9.79 1.38 -2.26
N ARG A 37 -9.81 2.24 -1.24
CA ARG A 37 -10.96 3.08 -0.88
C ARG A 37 -10.48 4.36 -0.21
N LYS A 38 -11.23 5.44 -0.45
CA LYS A 38 -11.12 6.70 0.29
C LYS A 38 -12.52 7.19 0.61
N ARG A 39 -12.69 7.79 1.78
CA ARG A 39 -13.92 8.48 2.16
C ARG A 39 -13.60 9.89 2.67
N GLY A 40 -14.39 10.87 2.25
CA GLY A 40 -14.36 12.24 2.74
C GLY A 40 -13.67 13.24 1.81
N GLY A 41 -13.79 14.52 2.17
CA GLY A 41 -13.40 15.65 1.32
C GLY A 41 -14.43 15.96 0.24
N LYS A 42 -14.12 16.93 -0.63
CA LYS A 42 -15.00 17.37 -1.74
C LYS A 42 -15.39 16.24 -2.69
N SER A 43 -14.52 15.25 -2.83
CA SER A 43 -14.72 14.10 -3.72
C SER A 43 -15.59 12.99 -3.14
N GLY A 44 -16.02 13.08 -1.87
CA GLY A 44 -16.90 12.07 -1.26
C GLY A 44 -16.24 10.71 -1.04
N GLU A 45 -16.98 9.64 -1.30
CA GLU A 45 -16.51 8.26 -1.19
C GLU A 45 -16.11 7.70 -2.56
N ILE A 46 -14.92 7.11 -2.62
CA ILE A 46 -14.35 6.50 -3.82
C ILE A 46 -13.91 5.08 -3.47
N VAL A 47 -14.38 4.11 -4.25
CA VAL A 47 -13.96 2.70 -4.19
C VAL A 47 -13.29 2.36 -5.52
N LEU A 48 -11.99 2.07 -5.48
CA LEU A 48 -11.14 1.87 -6.66
C LEU A 48 -10.88 0.38 -6.95
N GLU A 49 -11.13 -0.49 -5.97
CA GLU A 49 -10.97 -1.94 -6.12
C GLU A 49 -12.22 -2.64 -5.56
N LYS A 50 -12.77 -3.56 -6.36
CA LYS A 50 -13.92 -4.39 -5.97
C LYS A 50 -13.41 -5.79 -5.61
N SER A 51 -13.85 -6.27 -4.45
CA SER A 51 -13.60 -7.64 -3.96
C SER A 51 -14.25 -8.70 -4.83
#